data_AF-A0A951MX96-F1
#
_entry.id   AF-A0A951MX96-F1
#
_cell.length_a   1.000
_cell.length_b   1.000
_cell.length_c   1.000
_cell.angle_alpha   90.00
_cell.angle_beta   90.00
_cell.angle_gamma   90.00
#
_symmetry.space_group_name_H-M   'P 1'
#
loop_
_entity.id
_entity.type
_entity.pdbx_description
1 polymer ?
#
loop_
_entity_poly.entity_id
_entity_poly.type
_entity_poly.pdbx_seq_one_letter_code
_entity_poly.pdbx_strand_id
1 'polypeptide(L)'
;MNRETLLALAGGFGAGFLAGLFGIGGGVLLVPVLVLLLHRPQHVAHATSLLAIVIPAAVGATRFAFDGAVAWLGAATVAVGAVAGVQGGAWLMPRVRERRLRWLFAGLLAVMAVRLLVFGSSEPAGGGAVVDVAWSSLAAHLVLGLVTGVVSALLGIGGGAIIVPALVILFGYGQHLAEGTSLAIILPTAALGAVTHARRGYTDWRAGLQLGIGGMIGALLGAELALALPAPVLSRAFAVLLAVVTVLLVREARSESEDDEQRPDAEGDAADRVSVRPLSPELTDAWLGFLDREAFPDGHPWAGSYCAYDTFPGPADEFDPSDAARNRARMQRLAEVGLVRGWVAFDRGRAVGWCHATSRVELPHLKVPAPLPARTQRTAVVACLVVARDGPGRGVAHRLLDAAVDAFERQGFNTVEAYPPRSDDSPERLYRGDLVFYEDAGFDVVVELDDHYVVHRPLGDSD
;
A
#
# COMPACT_ATOMS: atom_id res chain seq x y z
N MET A 1 -27.75 -4.50 15.35
CA MET A 1 -26.32 -4.62 14.98
C MET A 1 -26.25 -4.56 13.47
N ASN A 2 -25.46 -3.64 12.89
CA ASN A 2 -25.41 -3.47 11.43
C ASN A 2 -24.66 -4.64 10.77
N ARG A 3 -24.98 -4.94 9.51
CA ARG A 3 -24.38 -6.05 8.73
C ARG A 3 -22.85 -6.00 8.74
N GLU A 4 -22.27 -4.81 8.60
CA GLU A 4 -20.81 -4.61 8.65
C GLU A 4 -20.21 -5.04 9.99
N THR A 5 -20.82 -4.64 11.11
CA THR A 5 -20.35 -5.05 12.45
C THR A 5 -20.42 -6.57 12.62
N LEU A 6 -21.47 -7.22 12.11
CA LEU A 6 -21.59 -8.69 12.12
C LEU A 6 -20.47 -9.35 11.31
N LEU A 7 -20.20 -8.86 10.10
CA LEU A 7 -19.13 -9.36 9.24
C LEU A 7 -17.75 -9.15 9.87
N ALA A 8 -17.52 -7.99 10.50
CA ALA A 8 -16.29 -7.69 11.21
C ALA A 8 -16.07 -8.64 12.39
N LEU A 9 -17.10 -8.86 13.23
CA LEU A 9 -17.00 -9.77 14.36
C LEU A 9 -16.81 -11.22 13.92
N ALA A 10 -17.52 -11.67 12.89
CA ALA A 10 -17.42 -13.03 12.38
C ALA A 10 -16.07 -13.29 11.68
N GLY A 11 -15.61 -12.34 10.85
CA GLY A 11 -14.29 -12.41 10.22
C GLY A 11 -13.17 -12.34 11.25
N GLY A 12 -13.33 -11.49 12.27
CA GLY A 12 -12.45 -11.41 13.43
C GLY A 12 -12.37 -12.74 14.16
N PHE A 13 -13.52 -13.34 14.48
CA PHE A 13 -13.61 -14.65 15.11
C PHE A 13 -12.88 -15.73 14.32
N GLY A 14 -13.12 -15.83 13.00
CA GLY A 14 -12.43 -16.82 12.15
C GLY A 14 -10.92 -16.61 12.11
N ALA A 15 -10.48 -15.36 11.94
CA ALA A 15 -9.06 -15.02 11.96
C ALA A 15 -8.40 -15.29 13.32
N GLY A 16 -9.08 -14.95 14.42
CA GLY A 16 -8.66 -15.23 15.78
C GLY A 16 -8.56 -16.73 16.03
N PHE A 17 -9.55 -17.51 15.59
CA PHE A 17 -9.54 -18.96 15.74
C PHE A 17 -8.34 -19.60 15.06
N LEU A 18 -8.04 -19.23 13.81
CA LEU A 18 -6.83 -19.71 13.13
C LEU A 18 -5.54 -19.18 13.78
N ALA A 19 -5.55 -17.94 14.28
CA ALA A 19 -4.41 -17.37 14.98
C ALA A 19 -4.09 -18.13 16.28
N GLY A 20 -5.11 -18.45 17.08
CA GLY A 20 -4.97 -19.24 18.30
C GLY A 20 -4.63 -20.70 18.03
N LEU A 21 -5.21 -21.28 16.97
CA LEU A 21 -4.97 -22.68 16.62
C LEU A 21 -3.57 -22.93 16.04
N PHE A 22 -3.01 -21.99 15.29
CA PHE A 22 -1.76 -22.20 14.53
C PHE A 22 -0.65 -21.20 14.82
N GLY A 23 -0.85 -20.25 15.74
CA GLY A 23 0.14 -19.25 16.10
C GLY A 23 0.52 -18.25 14.99
N ILE A 24 -0.27 -18.14 13.91
CA ILE A 24 0.08 -17.32 12.73
C ILE A 24 -0.30 -15.84 12.84
N GLY A 25 -1.03 -15.45 13.90
CA GLY A 25 -1.43 -14.06 14.11
C GLY A 25 -2.57 -13.54 13.23
N GLY A 26 -3.27 -14.37 12.45
CA GLY A 26 -4.55 -14.01 11.80
C GLY A 26 -4.51 -13.04 10.61
N GLY A 27 -3.37 -12.38 10.35
CA GLY A 27 -3.22 -11.38 9.27
C GLY A 27 -3.53 -11.91 7.87
N VAL A 28 -3.20 -13.18 7.60
CA VAL A 28 -3.57 -13.91 6.36
C VAL A 28 -5.06 -13.81 6.03
N LEU A 29 -5.93 -13.83 7.06
CA LEU A 29 -7.38 -13.76 6.88
C LEU A 29 -7.94 -12.36 7.06
N LEU A 30 -7.36 -11.55 7.96
CA LEU A 30 -7.90 -10.23 8.28
C LEU A 30 -7.84 -9.28 7.09
N VAL A 31 -6.76 -9.31 6.29
CA VAL A 31 -6.62 -8.45 5.11
C VAL A 31 -7.68 -8.78 4.05
N PRO A 32 -7.85 -10.04 3.59
CA PRO A 32 -8.95 -10.39 2.68
C PRO A 32 -10.34 -10.08 3.23
N VAL A 33 -10.59 -10.29 4.54
CA VAL A 33 -11.87 -9.92 5.16
C VAL A 33 -12.11 -8.41 5.04
N LEU A 34 -11.10 -7.60 5.33
CA LEU A 34 -11.19 -6.13 5.25
C LEU A 34 -11.42 -5.66 3.82
N VAL A 35 -10.72 -6.23 2.84
CA VAL A 35 -10.83 -5.85 1.42
C VAL A 35 -12.12 -6.36 0.79
N LEU A 36 -12.41 -7.65 0.91
CA LEU A 36 -13.50 -8.31 0.17
C LEU A 36 -14.86 -8.15 0.86
N LEU A 37 -14.90 -8.14 2.20
CA LEU A 37 -16.18 -8.11 2.93
C LEU A 37 -16.50 -6.69 3.43
N LEU A 38 -15.50 -5.96 3.91
CA LEU A 38 -15.67 -4.60 4.45
C LEU A 38 -15.30 -3.50 3.43
N HIS A 39 -14.88 -3.88 2.22
CA HIS A 39 -14.57 -2.95 1.12
C HIS A 39 -13.57 -1.85 1.53
N ARG A 40 -12.59 -2.21 2.36
CA ARG A 40 -11.51 -1.31 2.75
C ARG A 40 -10.38 -1.34 1.72
N PRO A 41 -9.79 -0.18 1.38
CA PRO A 41 -8.66 -0.15 0.46
C PRO A 41 -7.46 -0.89 1.05
N GLN A 42 -6.63 -1.48 0.19
CA GLN A 42 -5.58 -2.44 0.58
C GLN A 42 -4.64 -1.90 1.68
N HIS A 43 -4.18 -0.65 1.55
CA HIS A 43 -3.27 -0.04 2.52
C HIS A 43 -3.94 0.20 3.89
N VAL A 44 -5.24 0.58 3.91
CA VAL A 44 -6.04 0.66 5.15
C VAL A 44 -6.29 -0.73 5.72
N ALA A 45 -6.52 -1.74 4.87
CA ALA A 45 -6.74 -3.11 5.31
C ALA A 45 -5.49 -3.66 6.03
N HIS A 46 -4.29 -3.46 5.47
CA HIS A 46 -3.04 -3.83 6.13
C HIS A 46 -2.87 -3.11 7.47
N ALA A 47 -3.02 -1.77 7.51
CA ALA A 47 -2.93 -0.98 8.74
C ALA A 47 -3.94 -1.42 9.82
N THR A 48 -5.19 -1.64 9.41
CA THR A 48 -6.30 -2.03 10.28
C THR A 48 -6.14 -3.45 10.80
N SER A 49 -5.59 -4.36 9.98
CA SER A 49 -5.30 -5.72 10.40
C SER A 49 -4.29 -5.76 11.55
N LEU A 50 -3.22 -4.94 11.51
CA LEU A 50 -2.22 -4.88 12.59
C LEU A 50 -2.86 -4.52 13.93
N LEU A 51 -3.79 -3.57 13.94
CA LEU A 51 -4.58 -3.23 15.13
C LEU A 51 -5.45 -4.41 15.58
N ALA A 52 -6.15 -5.05 14.64
CA ALA A 52 -7.02 -6.19 14.92
C ALA A 52 -6.27 -7.42 15.47
N ILE A 53 -4.98 -7.59 15.15
CA ILE A 53 -4.14 -8.72 15.58
C ILE A 53 -3.74 -8.61 17.06
N VAL A 54 -3.59 -7.41 17.60
CA VAL A 54 -3.05 -7.20 18.96
C VAL A 54 -3.85 -7.96 20.03
N ILE A 55 -5.19 -7.87 19.96
CA ILE A 55 -6.09 -8.50 20.94
C ILE A 55 -6.01 -10.04 20.88
N PRO A 56 -6.28 -10.72 19.74
CA PRO A 56 -6.20 -12.18 19.65
C PRO A 56 -4.78 -12.71 19.91
N ALA A 57 -3.74 -11.99 19.48
CA ALA A 57 -2.36 -12.40 19.76
C ALA A 57 -2.05 -12.37 21.26
N ALA A 58 -2.47 -11.32 21.98
CA ALA A 58 -2.32 -11.24 23.43
C ALA A 58 -3.08 -12.40 24.12
N VAL A 59 -4.35 -12.61 23.76
CA VAL A 59 -5.20 -13.66 24.35
C VAL A 59 -4.61 -15.06 24.13
N GLY A 60 -4.23 -15.37 22.90
CA GLY A 60 -3.62 -16.66 22.56
C GLY A 60 -2.27 -16.85 23.26
N ALA A 61 -1.37 -15.85 23.20
CA ALA A 61 -0.08 -15.91 23.88
C ALA A 61 -0.24 -16.12 25.39
N THR A 62 -1.19 -15.43 26.02
CA THR A 62 -1.51 -15.62 27.44
C THR A 62 -2.03 -17.04 27.72
N ARG A 63 -2.90 -17.61 26.87
CA ARG A 63 -3.41 -18.96 27.07
C ARG A 63 -2.32 -20.03 26.95
N PHE A 64 -1.44 -19.93 25.95
CA PHE A 64 -0.28 -20.81 25.82
C PHE A 64 0.71 -20.60 26.98
N ALA A 65 0.87 -19.37 27.48
CA ALA A 65 1.74 -19.09 28.61
C ALA A 65 1.29 -19.79 29.90
N PHE A 66 -0.02 -19.89 30.15
CA PHE A 66 -0.54 -20.64 31.29
C PHE A 66 -0.21 -22.13 31.23
N ASP A 67 0.00 -22.68 30.03
CA ASP A 67 0.42 -24.07 29.81
C ASP A 67 1.95 -24.25 29.81
N GLY A 68 2.72 -23.17 30.00
CA GLY A 68 4.18 -23.18 29.86
C GLY A 68 4.66 -23.30 28.41
N ALA A 69 3.77 -23.16 27.43
CA ALA A 69 4.06 -23.30 26.00
C ALA A 69 4.54 -22.00 25.34
N VAL A 70 5.32 -21.19 26.05
CA VAL A 70 5.94 -19.96 25.52
C VAL A 70 7.42 -19.89 25.91
N ALA A 71 8.30 -19.93 24.91
CA ALA A 71 9.73 -19.75 25.12
C ALA A 71 10.06 -18.25 25.15
N TRP A 72 9.89 -17.61 26.31
CA TRP A 72 10.03 -16.15 26.47
C TRP A 72 11.36 -15.56 25.96
N LEU A 73 12.48 -16.25 26.18
CA LEU A 73 13.79 -15.79 25.70
C LEU A 73 13.89 -15.84 24.16
N GLY A 74 13.42 -16.93 23.56
CA GLY A 74 13.33 -17.05 22.11
C GLY A 74 12.36 -16.01 21.53
N ALA A 75 11.22 -15.81 22.17
CA ALA A 75 10.24 -14.81 21.75
C ALA A 75 10.83 -13.39 21.79
N ALA A 76 11.49 -13.01 22.88
CA ALA A 76 12.08 -11.68 23.03
C ALA A 76 13.17 -11.41 21.98
N THR A 77 14.06 -12.38 21.75
CA THR A 77 15.17 -12.23 20.79
C THR A 77 14.68 -12.17 19.35
N VAL A 78 13.75 -13.04 18.95
CA VAL A 78 13.13 -12.98 17.62
C VAL A 78 12.33 -11.69 17.46
N ALA A 79 11.59 -11.25 18.50
CA ALA A 79 10.82 -10.00 18.44
C ALA A 79 11.72 -8.77 18.24
N VAL A 80 12.87 -8.69 18.93
CA VAL A 80 13.85 -7.61 18.72
C VAL A 80 14.33 -7.59 17.26
N GLY A 81 14.71 -8.76 16.73
CA GLY A 81 15.09 -8.88 15.32
C GLY A 81 13.96 -8.46 14.39
N ALA A 82 12.72 -8.90 14.66
CA ALA A 82 11.55 -8.62 13.83
C ALA A 82 11.19 -7.14 13.82
N VAL A 83 11.26 -6.45 14.96
CA VAL A 83 11.04 -4.99 15.04
C VAL A 83 12.08 -4.23 14.21
N ALA A 84 13.36 -4.63 14.26
CA ALA A 84 14.39 -4.05 13.40
C ALA A 84 14.13 -4.37 11.91
N GLY A 85 13.71 -5.60 11.62
CA GLY A 85 13.40 -6.07 10.27
C GLY A 85 12.22 -5.34 9.65
N VAL A 86 11.17 -5.04 10.41
CA VAL A 86 10.01 -4.28 9.93
C VAL A 86 10.41 -2.88 9.46
N GLN A 87 11.28 -2.21 10.21
CA GLN A 87 11.80 -0.89 9.83
C GLN A 87 12.64 -0.96 8.55
N GLY A 88 13.52 -1.96 8.43
CA GLY A 88 14.31 -2.20 7.22
C GLY A 88 13.46 -2.59 6.01
N GLY A 89 12.40 -3.38 6.22
CA GLY A 89 11.45 -3.79 5.19
C GLY A 89 10.68 -2.60 4.61
N ALA A 90 10.26 -1.65 5.45
CA ALA A 90 9.63 -0.41 4.99
C ALA A 90 10.55 0.43 4.08
N TRP A 91 11.86 0.43 4.34
CA TRP A 91 12.85 1.09 3.48
C TRP A 91 13.14 0.31 2.18
N LEU A 92 13.03 -1.01 2.22
CA LEU A 92 13.31 -1.90 1.08
C LEU A 92 12.11 -2.02 0.11
N MET A 93 10.90 -1.76 0.60
CA MET A 93 9.63 -1.88 -0.14
C MET A 93 9.62 -1.19 -1.51
N PRO A 94 10.17 0.03 -1.71
CA PRO A 94 10.20 0.68 -3.03
C PRO A 94 11.17 0.04 -4.03
N ARG A 95 12.09 -0.81 -3.57
CA ARG A 95 13.19 -1.38 -4.38
C ARG A 95 12.97 -2.81 -4.83
N VAL A 96 11.96 -3.50 -4.29
CA VAL A 96 11.72 -4.93 -4.55
C VAL A 96 10.47 -5.10 -5.40
N ARG A 97 10.60 -5.85 -6.51
CA ARG A 97 9.45 -6.24 -7.33
C ARG A 97 8.57 -7.20 -6.55
N GLU A 98 7.33 -6.80 -6.32
CA GLU A 98 6.33 -7.54 -5.54
C GLU A 98 6.13 -8.98 -6.04
N ARG A 99 6.09 -9.16 -7.37
CA ARG A 99 5.98 -10.48 -8.01
C ARG A 99 7.06 -11.46 -7.58
N ARG A 100 8.33 -11.03 -7.54
CA ARG A 100 9.44 -11.92 -7.13
C ARG A 100 9.32 -12.32 -5.66
N LEU A 101 8.89 -11.37 -4.82
CA LEU A 101 8.72 -11.61 -3.40
C LEU A 101 7.59 -12.62 -3.12
N ARG A 102 6.44 -12.49 -3.81
CA ARG A 102 5.32 -13.44 -3.64
C ARG A 102 5.70 -14.86 -4.08
N TRP A 103 6.43 -15.01 -5.19
CA TRP A 103 6.94 -16.32 -5.61
C TRP A 103 7.95 -16.92 -4.64
N LEU A 104 8.87 -16.11 -4.10
CA LEU A 104 9.82 -16.55 -3.07
C LEU A 104 9.09 -17.00 -1.79
N PHE A 105 8.08 -16.24 -1.37
CA PHE A 105 7.28 -16.56 -0.19
C PHE A 105 6.45 -17.83 -0.40
N ALA A 106 5.76 -17.96 -1.53
CA ALA A 106 5.03 -19.19 -1.88
C ALA A 106 5.96 -20.40 -1.93
N GLY A 107 7.15 -20.27 -2.51
CA GLY A 107 8.18 -21.31 -2.50
C GLY A 107 8.61 -21.71 -1.09
N LEU A 108 8.85 -20.73 -0.21
CA LEU A 108 9.19 -20.98 1.19
C LEU A 108 8.06 -21.74 1.90
N LEU A 109 6.81 -21.28 1.79
CA LEU A 109 5.66 -21.93 2.41
C LEU A 109 5.47 -23.36 1.87
N ALA A 110 5.67 -23.59 0.57
CA ALA A 110 5.60 -24.92 -0.02
C ALA A 110 6.65 -25.87 0.58
N VAL A 111 7.90 -25.41 0.71
CA VAL A 111 8.98 -26.21 1.31
C VAL A 111 8.66 -26.52 2.77
N MET A 112 8.16 -25.56 3.54
CA MET A 112 7.74 -25.77 4.93
C MET A 112 6.58 -26.76 5.03
N ALA A 113 5.55 -26.62 4.19
CA ALA A 113 4.41 -27.52 4.16
C ALA A 113 4.83 -28.96 3.83
N VAL A 114 5.63 -29.16 2.78
CA VAL A 114 6.13 -30.50 2.40
C VAL A 114 6.96 -31.10 3.53
N ARG A 115 7.87 -30.31 4.13
CA ARG A 115 8.71 -30.81 5.21
C ARG A 115 7.89 -31.23 6.43
N LEU A 116 6.86 -30.47 6.82
CA LEU A 116 5.97 -30.83 7.91
C LEU A 116 5.11 -32.07 7.59
N LEU A 117 4.68 -32.25 6.34
CA LEU A 117 3.91 -33.43 5.92
C LEU A 117 4.76 -34.71 5.88
N VAL A 118 6.00 -34.62 5.40
CA VAL A 118 6.88 -35.77 5.18
C VAL A 118 7.55 -36.23 6.47
N PHE A 119 8.08 -35.28 7.27
CA PHE A 119 8.89 -35.61 8.44
C PHE A 119 8.10 -35.50 9.76
N GLY A 120 6.93 -34.85 9.73
CA GLY A 120 6.17 -34.53 10.94
C GLY A 120 6.92 -33.58 11.88
N SER A 121 6.24 -33.07 12.91
CA SER A 121 6.91 -32.55 14.09
C SER A 121 7.42 -33.75 14.91
N SER A 122 8.73 -33.97 14.91
CA SER A 122 9.35 -34.89 15.87
C SER A 122 9.51 -34.13 17.17
N GLU A 123 8.57 -34.28 18.12
CA GLU A 123 8.78 -33.74 19.46
C GLU A 123 9.93 -34.50 20.13
N PRO A 124 10.99 -33.80 20.61
CA PRO A 124 11.89 -34.41 21.57
C PRO A 124 11.07 -34.82 22.79
N ALA A 125 11.23 -36.06 23.27
CA ALA A 125 10.44 -36.66 24.34
C ALA A 125 10.67 -36.03 25.75
N GLY A 126 11.09 -34.77 25.83
CA GLY A 126 11.27 -34.01 27.07
C GLY A 126 10.68 -32.61 26.90
N GLY A 127 9.57 -32.35 27.60
CA GLY A 127 8.88 -31.07 27.59
C GLY A 127 9.81 -29.93 28.04
N GLY A 128 9.95 -28.94 27.16
CA GLY A 128 10.78 -27.75 27.34
C GLY A 128 12.00 -27.77 26.45
N ALA A 129 11.90 -27.13 25.27
CA ALA A 129 13.11 -26.74 24.56
C ALA A 129 13.86 -25.74 25.45
N VAL A 130 14.94 -26.19 26.06
CA VAL A 130 15.90 -25.29 26.70
C VAL A 130 16.52 -24.50 25.57
N VAL A 131 16.17 -23.22 25.45
CA VAL A 131 16.90 -22.32 24.57
C VAL A 131 18.32 -22.27 25.12
N ASP A 132 19.25 -22.95 24.44
CA ASP A 132 20.66 -22.86 24.80
C ASP A 132 21.03 -21.38 24.78
N VAL A 133 21.46 -20.81 25.91
CA VAL A 133 21.84 -19.39 26.03
C VAL A 133 23.19 -19.11 25.32
N ALA A 134 23.60 -20.01 24.45
CA ALA A 134 24.77 -19.84 23.59
C ALA A 134 24.55 -18.63 22.66
N TRP A 135 25.57 -17.79 22.54
CA TRP A 135 25.52 -16.60 21.68
C TRP A 135 25.15 -16.91 20.22
N SER A 136 25.50 -18.09 19.73
CA SER A 136 25.15 -18.56 18.38
C SER A 136 23.65 -18.77 18.20
N SER A 137 22.95 -19.30 19.20
CA SER A 137 21.50 -19.50 19.15
C SER A 137 20.78 -18.15 19.18
N LEU A 138 21.20 -17.22 20.05
CA LEU A 138 20.62 -15.89 20.19
C LEU A 138 20.80 -15.08 18.90
N ALA A 139 21.98 -15.16 18.28
CA ALA A 139 22.23 -14.56 16.98
C ALA A 139 21.33 -15.15 15.87
N ALA A 140 21.13 -16.48 15.86
CA ALA A 140 20.24 -17.12 14.91
C ALA A 140 18.77 -16.69 15.09
N HIS A 141 18.29 -16.55 16.33
CA HIS A 141 16.96 -16.01 16.62
C HIS A 141 16.81 -14.55 16.16
N LEU A 142 17.82 -13.71 16.39
CA LEU A 142 17.83 -12.33 15.91
C LEU A 142 17.77 -12.25 14.37
N VAL A 143 18.53 -13.09 13.67
CA VAL A 143 18.51 -13.17 12.20
C VAL A 143 17.15 -13.66 11.71
N LEU A 144 16.58 -14.70 12.33
CA LEU A 144 15.23 -15.15 12.01
C LEU A 144 14.22 -14.01 12.20
N GLY A 145 14.31 -13.29 13.32
CA GLY A 145 13.50 -12.11 13.59
C GLY A 145 13.65 -11.09 12.47
N LEU A 146 14.87 -10.69 12.13
CA LEU A 146 15.15 -9.70 11.09
C LEU A 146 14.53 -10.11 9.74
N VAL A 147 14.76 -11.35 9.31
CA VAL A 147 14.23 -11.87 8.05
C VAL A 147 12.70 -11.90 8.08
N THR A 148 12.09 -12.45 9.13
CA THR A 148 10.63 -12.52 9.22
C THR A 148 9.98 -11.15 9.37
N GLY A 149 10.64 -10.19 10.02
CA GLY A 149 10.22 -8.79 10.10
C GLY A 149 10.23 -8.09 8.74
N VAL A 150 11.31 -8.24 7.96
CA VAL A 150 11.40 -7.70 6.59
C VAL A 150 10.30 -8.31 5.72
N VAL A 151 10.17 -9.64 5.73
CA VAL A 151 9.15 -10.33 4.92
C VAL A 151 7.74 -9.95 5.35
N SER A 152 7.49 -9.82 6.67
CA SER A 152 6.20 -9.40 7.20
C SER A 152 5.84 -7.97 6.79
N ALA A 153 6.81 -7.05 6.76
CA ALA A 153 6.56 -5.67 6.32
C ALA A 153 6.27 -5.59 4.82
N LEU A 154 6.95 -6.41 4.01
CA LEU A 154 6.76 -6.40 2.56
C LEU A 154 5.46 -7.11 2.12
N LEU A 155 5.02 -8.14 2.84
CA LEU A 155 3.81 -8.91 2.48
C LEU A 155 2.56 -8.48 3.25
N GLY A 156 2.71 -7.85 4.42
CA GLY A 156 1.60 -7.40 5.25
C GLY A 156 0.76 -8.52 5.87
N ILE A 157 1.28 -9.76 5.92
CA ILE A 157 0.56 -10.97 6.36
C ILE A 157 0.72 -11.26 7.87
N GLY A 158 1.68 -10.60 8.53
CA GLY A 158 2.13 -10.96 9.88
C GLY A 158 2.99 -12.23 9.81
N GLY A 159 4.28 -12.11 10.17
CA GLY A 159 5.30 -13.15 9.93
C GLY A 159 5.06 -14.55 10.54
N GLY A 160 3.95 -14.77 11.24
CA GLY A 160 3.63 -16.02 11.94
C GLY A 160 3.62 -17.27 11.06
N ALA A 161 3.20 -17.16 9.79
CA ALA A 161 3.27 -18.27 8.83
C ALA A 161 4.70 -18.76 8.56
N ILE A 162 5.71 -17.93 8.79
CA ILE A 162 7.14 -18.29 8.70
C ILE A 162 7.70 -18.62 10.07
N ILE A 163 7.35 -17.85 11.11
CA ILE A 163 7.93 -17.98 12.45
C ILE A 163 7.66 -19.38 13.02
N VAL A 164 6.41 -19.86 13.00
CA VAL A 164 6.06 -21.17 13.55
C VAL A 164 6.86 -22.31 12.91
N PRO A 165 6.84 -22.52 11.58
CA PRO A 165 7.61 -23.60 10.99
C PRO A 165 9.12 -23.37 11.18
N ALA A 166 9.63 -22.14 11.12
CA ALA A 166 11.04 -21.89 11.38
C ALA A 166 11.48 -22.31 12.79
N LEU A 167 10.66 -22.02 13.82
CA LEU A 167 10.93 -22.44 15.20
C LEU A 167 10.92 -23.97 15.34
N VAL A 168 9.97 -24.65 14.71
CA VAL A 168 9.92 -26.13 14.72
C VAL A 168 11.10 -26.74 13.97
N ILE A 169 11.46 -26.18 12.82
CA ILE A 169 12.37 -26.78 11.85
C ILE A 169 13.83 -26.49 12.15
N LEU A 170 14.15 -25.24 12.48
CA LEU A 170 15.51 -24.75 12.67
C LEU A 170 15.92 -24.83 14.14
N PHE A 171 14.98 -24.64 15.06
CA PHE A 171 15.23 -24.58 16.50
C PHE A 171 14.66 -25.78 17.26
N GLY A 172 13.96 -26.70 16.59
CA GLY A 172 13.47 -27.94 17.18
C GLY A 172 12.37 -27.74 18.23
N TYR A 173 11.65 -26.62 18.18
CA TYR A 173 10.58 -26.36 19.15
C TYR A 173 9.43 -27.36 18.95
N GLY A 174 8.85 -27.81 20.06
CA GLY A 174 7.57 -28.53 20.01
C GLY A 174 6.49 -27.66 19.37
N GLN A 175 5.49 -28.27 18.75
CA GLN A 175 4.49 -27.55 17.96
C GLN A 175 3.75 -26.50 18.80
N HIS A 176 3.25 -26.89 19.98
CA HIS A 176 2.55 -25.97 20.89
C HIS A 176 3.46 -24.85 21.40
N LEU A 177 4.73 -25.16 21.69
CA LEU A 177 5.72 -24.18 22.11
C LEU A 177 6.01 -23.17 21.01
N ALA A 178 6.12 -23.60 19.75
CA ALA A 178 6.35 -22.74 18.61
C ALA A 178 5.17 -21.79 18.36
N GLU A 179 3.94 -22.27 18.48
CA GLU A 179 2.72 -21.47 18.29
C GLU A 179 2.57 -20.39 19.36
N GLY A 180 2.71 -20.75 20.64
CA GLY A 180 2.68 -19.80 21.75
C GLY A 180 3.81 -18.75 21.67
N THR A 181 5.02 -19.20 21.33
CA THR A 181 6.18 -18.31 21.13
C THR A 181 5.94 -17.36 19.95
N SER A 182 5.38 -17.84 18.84
CA SER A 182 5.04 -17.00 17.68
C SER A 182 4.03 -15.91 18.02
N LEU A 183 2.97 -16.23 18.76
CA LEU A 183 1.99 -15.23 19.20
C LEU A 183 2.63 -14.17 20.11
N ALA A 184 3.54 -14.59 21.00
CA ALA A 184 4.31 -13.66 21.83
C ALA A 184 5.26 -12.75 21.01
N ILE A 185 5.79 -13.23 19.89
CA ILE A 185 6.61 -12.43 18.94
C ILE A 185 5.74 -11.45 18.13
N ILE A 186 4.56 -11.90 17.70
CA ILE A 186 3.63 -11.13 16.89
C ILE A 186 3.05 -9.95 17.68
N LEU A 187 2.80 -10.12 18.98
CA LEU A 187 2.19 -9.09 19.82
C LEU A 187 2.93 -7.73 19.77
N PRO A 188 4.24 -7.63 20.08
CA PRO A 188 4.96 -6.35 20.04
C PRO A 188 5.12 -5.80 18.60
N THR A 189 5.28 -6.68 17.61
CA THR A 189 5.45 -6.25 16.21
C THR A 189 4.15 -5.69 15.62
N ALA A 190 3.02 -6.36 15.87
CA ALA A 190 1.69 -5.90 15.48
C ALA A 190 1.31 -4.61 16.23
N ALA A 191 1.59 -4.51 17.53
CA ALA A 191 1.33 -3.30 18.30
C ALA A 191 2.13 -2.10 17.78
N LEU A 192 3.43 -2.27 17.52
CA LEU A 192 4.26 -1.21 16.95
C LEU A 192 3.80 -0.79 15.54
N GLY A 193 3.47 -1.77 14.70
CA GLY A 193 2.90 -1.51 13.38
C GLY A 193 1.58 -0.75 13.45
N ALA A 194 0.67 -1.18 14.33
CA ALA A 194 -0.62 -0.53 14.56
C ALA A 194 -0.45 0.93 15.01
N VAL A 195 0.45 1.21 15.96
CA VAL A 195 0.75 2.57 16.42
C VAL A 195 1.33 3.42 15.29
N THR A 196 2.28 2.88 14.52
CA THR A 196 2.91 3.58 13.40
C THR A 196 1.89 3.97 12.33
N HIS A 197 1.02 3.03 11.93
CA HIS A 197 0.00 3.29 10.92
C HIS A 197 -1.16 4.15 11.43
N ALA A 198 -1.52 4.02 12.71
CA ALA A 198 -2.52 4.87 13.33
C ALA A 198 -2.08 6.34 13.37
N ARG A 199 -0.81 6.61 13.69
CA ARG A 199 -0.25 7.98 13.64
C ARG A 199 -0.25 8.59 12.25
N ARG A 200 -0.27 7.77 11.20
CA ARG A 200 -0.33 8.19 9.79
C ARG A 200 -1.77 8.32 9.24
N GLY A 201 -2.79 8.05 10.06
CA GLY A 201 -4.19 8.18 9.65
C GLY A 201 -4.74 7.03 8.77
N TYR A 202 -3.99 5.94 8.59
CA TYR A 202 -4.39 4.83 7.71
C TYR A 202 -5.22 3.73 8.41
N THR A 203 -5.46 3.84 9.72
CA THR A 203 -6.10 2.78 10.51
C THR A 203 -7.59 3.06 10.73
N ASP A 204 -8.47 2.14 10.30
CA ASP A 204 -9.89 2.15 10.67
C ASP A 204 -10.05 1.54 12.07
N TRP A 205 -10.05 2.40 13.08
CA TRP A 205 -10.17 2.00 14.48
C TRP A 205 -11.43 1.19 14.79
N ARG A 206 -12.55 1.52 14.14
CA ARG A 206 -13.83 0.86 14.39
C ARG A 206 -13.79 -0.57 13.86
N ALA A 207 -13.38 -0.74 12.61
CA ALA A 207 -13.25 -2.07 12.01
C ALA A 207 -12.19 -2.90 12.74
N GLY A 208 -11.02 -2.30 13.04
CA GLY A 208 -9.93 -2.98 13.75
C GLY A 208 -10.33 -3.47 15.13
N LEU A 209 -11.02 -2.66 15.92
CA LEU A 209 -11.50 -3.07 17.25
C LEU A 209 -12.60 -4.13 17.16
N GLN A 210 -13.53 -4.02 16.21
CA GLN A 210 -14.57 -5.03 16.01
C GLN A 210 -13.97 -6.39 15.60
N LEU A 211 -13.01 -6.39 14.68
CA LEU A 211 -12.26 -7.59 14.29
C LEU A 211 -11.48 -8.16 15.48
N GLY A 212 -10.81 -7.31 16.25
CA GLY A 212 -10.07 -7.74 17.44
C GLY A 212 -10.96 -8.33 18.53
N ILE A 213 -12.14 -7.76 18.79
CA ILE A 213 -13.12 -8.29 19.74
C ILE A 213 -13.66 -9.64 19.26
N GLY A 214 -14.02 -9.77 17.98
CA GLY A 214 -14.41 -11.06 17.42
C GLY A 214 -13.28 -12.09 17.54
N GLY A 215 -12.07 -11.64 17.24
CA GLY A 215 -10.86 -12.44 17.28
C GLY A 215 -10.45 -12.89 18.67
N MET A 216 -10.75 -12.12 19.73
CA MET A 216 -10.50 -12.51 21.11
C MET A 216 -11.13 -13.87 21.44
N ILE A 217 -12.42 -14.04 21.13
CA ILE A 217 -13.15 -15.28 21.41
C ILE A 217 -12.62 -16.41 20.51
N GLY A 218 -12.39 -16.10 19.23
CA GLY A 218 -11.81 -17.06 18.29
C GLY A 218 -10.46 -17.58 18.77
N ALA A 219 -9.55 -16.69 19.15
CA ALA A 219 -8.19 -17.02 19.58
C ALA A 219 -8.16 -17.86 20.84
N LEU A 220 -9.04 -17.57 21.80
CA LEU A 220 -9.17 -18.40 23.00
C LEU A 220 -9.61 -19.83 22.62
N LEU A 221 -10.69 -19.98 21.85
CA LEU A 221 -11.17 -21.31 21.43
C LEU A 221 -10.19 -22.06 20.55
N GLY A 222 -9.48 -21.34 19.66
CA GLY A 222 -8.42 -21.89 18.82
C GLY A 222 -7.24 -22.40 19.64
N ALA A 223 -6.80 -21.63 20.64
CA ALA A 223 -5.69 -22.02 21.52
C ALA A 223 -6.07 -23.21 22.42
N GLU A 224 -7.29 -23.24 22.96
CA GLU A 224 -7.77 -24.41 23.71
C GLU A 224 -7.80 -25.67 22.84
N LEU A 225 -8.27 -25.54 21.59
CA LEU A 225 -8.27 -26.66 20.66
C LEU A 225 -6.84 -27.09 20.29
N ALA A 226 -5.91 -26.15 20.07
CA ALA A 226 -4.51 -26.46 19.80
C ALA A 226 -3.91 -27.30 20.93
N LEU A 227 -4.07 -26.85 22.18
CA LEU A 227 -3.55 -27.52 23.38
C LEU A 227 -4.22 -28.88 23.63
N ALA A 228 -5.48 -29.06 23.21
CA ALA A 228 -6.17 -30.33 23.28
C ALA A 228 -5.73 -31.34 22.19
N LEU A 229 -5.17 -30.87 21.07
CA LEU A 229 -4.78 -31.71 19.94
C LEU A 229 -3.34 -32.23 20.08
N PRO A 230 -3.07 -33.50 19.70
CA PRO A 230 -1.71 -34.01 19.63
C PRO A 230 -0.86 -33.24 18.62
N ALA A 231 0.42 -32.98 18.96
CA ALA A 231 1.34 -32.22 18.12
C ALA A 231 1.43 -32.70 16.65
N PRO A 232 1.40 -34.01 16.32
CA PRO A 232 1.41 -34.47 14.93
C PRO A 232 0.14 -34.12 14.16
N VAL A 233 -1.02 -34.12 14.83
CA VAL A 233 -2.30 -33.73 14.20
C VAL A 233 -2.28 -32.24 13.90
N LEU A 234 -1.83 -31.45 14.87
CA LEU A 234 -1.72 -30.00 14.76
C LEU A 234 -0.72 -29.58 13.67
N SER A 235 0.44 -30.23 13.62
CA SER A 235 1.46 -30.02 12.59
C SER A 235 0.95 -30.35 11.18
N ARG A 236 0.21 -31.45 11.01
CA ARG A 236 -0.42 -31.80 9.72
C ARG A 236 -1.51 -30.80 9.33
N ALA A 237 -2.36 -30.40 10.27
CA ALA A 237 -3.40 -29.39 10.02
C ALA A 237 -2.76 -28.05 9.61
N PHE A 238 -1.67 -27.66 10.26
CA PHE A 238 -0.91 -26.46 9.92
C PHE A 238 -0.26 -26.57 8.54
N ALA A 239 0.32 -27.73 8.20
CA ALA A 239 0.89 -27.95 6.88
C ALA A 239 -0.16 -27.89 5.75
N VAL A 240 -1.38 -28.39 6.00
CA VAL A 240 -2.51 -28.24 5.08
C VAL A 240 -2.87 -26.77 4.92
N LEU A 241 -2.91 -25.99 6.00
CA LEU A 241 -3.14 -24.55 5.92
C LEU A 241 -2.08 -23.86 5.06
N LEU A 242 -0.79 -24.14 5.29
CA LEU A 242 0.30 -23.58 4.49
C LEU A 242 0.19 -23.96 3.01
N ALA A 243 -0.22 -25.19 2.71
CA ALA A 243 -0.46 -25.63 1.33
C ALA A 243 -1.62 -24.86 0.68
N VAL A 244 -2.73 -24.66 1.40
CA VAL A 244 -3.86 -23.85 0.92
C VAL A 244 -3.41 -22.41 0.66
N VAL A 245 -2.73 -21.77 1.60
CA VAL A 245 -2.21 -20.39 1.44
C VAL A 245 -1.24 -20.31 0.25
N THR A 246 -0.37 -21.30 0.08
CA THR A 246 0.55 -21.38 -1.07
C THR A 246 -0.23 -21.42 -2.38
N VAL A 247 -1.26 -22.26 -2.48
CA VAL A 247 -2.09 -22.36 -3.69
C VAL A 247 -2.81 -21.04 -3.98
N LEU A 248 -3.34 -20.36 -2.96
CA LEU A 248 -3.99 -19.06 -3.13
C LEU A 248 -3.00 -18.01 -3.64
N LEU A 249 -1.82 -17.91 -3.03
CA LEU A 249 -0.77 -16.98 -3.46
C LEU A 249 -0.27 -17.26 -4.89
N VAL A 250 -0.12 -18.53 -5.26
CA VAL A 250 0.28 -18.92 -6.62
C VAL A 250 -0.80 -18.59 -7.63
N ARG A 251 -2.07 -18.77 -7.30
CA ARG A 251 -3.19 -18.41 -8.17
C ARG A 251 -3.23 -16.90 -8.42
N GLU A 252 -3.05 -16.10 -7.37
CA GLU A 252 -3.04 -14.63 -7.48
C GLU A 252 -1.80 -14.11 -8.23
N ALA A 253 -0.63 -14.70 -7.97
CA ALA A 253 0.58 -14.39 -8.74
C ALA A 253 0.49 -14.84 -10.21
N ARG A 254 -0.36 -15.83 -10.51
CA ARG A 254 -0.64 -16.29 -11.89
C ARG A 254 -1.67 -15.45 -12.59
N SER A 255 -2.75 -15.04 -11.93
CA SER A 255 -3.73 -14.11 -12.53
C SER A 255 -3.05 -12.81 -12.92
N GLU A 256 -2.16 -12.28 -12.06
CA GLU A 256 -1.33 -11.14 -12.43
C GLU A 256 -0.39 -11.42 -13.60
N SER A 257 0.12 -12.65 -13.74
CA SER A 257 0.95 -13.02 -14.89
C SER A 257 0.14 -13.20 -16.15
N GLU A 258 -1.10 -13.68 -16.07
CA GLU A 258 -2.01 -13.81 -17.21
C GLU A 258 -2.49 -12.42 -17.65
N ASP A 259 -2.75 -11.52 -16.71
CA ASP A 259 -2.99 -10.09 -16.95
C ASP A 259 -1.74 -9.42 -17.55
N ASP A 260 -0.52 -9.79 -17.11
CA ASP A 260 0.76 -9.31 -17.67
C ASP A 260 1.13 -9.95 -19.02
N GLU A 261 0.71 -11.18 -19.31
CA GLU A 261 1.07 -11.96 -20.51
C GLU A 261 0.02 -11.79 -21.62
N GLN A 262 -1.22 -11.42 -21.26
CA GLN A 262 -2.21 -10.84 -22.17
C GLN A 262 -1.97 -9.35 -22.42
N ARG A 263 -0.94 -8.74 -21.80
CA ARG A 263 -0.30 -7.53 -22.35
C ARG A 263 0.66 -7.99 -23.44
N PRO A 264 0.44 -7.63 -24.73
CA PRO A 264 1.42 -7.92 -25.76
C PRO A 264 2.73 -7.19 -25.42
N ASP A 265 3.83 -7.94 -25.33
CA ASP A 265 5.23 -7.52 -25.49
C ASP A 265 5.87 -6.68 -24.37
N ALA A 266 6.44 -7.41 -23.41
CA ALA A 266 7.54 -6.95 -22.55
C ALA A 266 8.89 -7.14 -23.28
N GLU A 267 9.27 -6.17 -24.11
CA GLU A 267 10.65 -5.81 -24.48
C GLU A 267 10.59 -4.76 -25.60
N GLY A 268 10.70 -3.48 -25.23
CA GLY A 268 10.67 -2.36 -26.16
C GLY A 268 10.26 -1.07 -25.44
N ASP A 269 11.08 -0.04 -25.58
CA ASP A 269 11.06 1.21 -24.83
C ASP A 269 9.64 1.78 -24.63
N ALA A 270 9.18 1.81 -23.37
CA ALA A 270 7.83 2.19 -22.99
C ALA A 270 7.53 3.69 -23.31
N ALA A 271 8.59 4.47 -23.50
CA ALA A 271 8.56 5.88 -23.84
C ALA A 271 8.27 6.19 -25.32
N ASP A 272 8.06 5.20 -26.21
CA ASP A 272 7.66 5.43 -27.61
C ASP A 272 6.22 4.98 -27.95
N ARG A 273 5.55 4.31 -26.99
CA ARG A 273 4.22 3.70 -27.21
C ARG A 273 3.02 4.53 -26.73
N VAL A 274 3.22 5.66 -26.06
CA VAL A 274 2.12 6.47 -25.48
C VAL A 274 1.81 7.66 -26.38
N SER A 275 0.57 7.76 -26.82
CA SER A 275 0.06 8.92 -27.57
C SER A 275 -0.51 9.95 -26.61
N VAL A 276 -0.08 11.20 -26.72
CA VAL A 276 -0.65 12.32 -25.95
C VAL A 276 -1.60 13.11 -26.83
N ARG A 277 -2.81 13.39 -26.35
CA ARG A 277 -3.85 14.11 -27.09
C ARG A 277 -4.47 15.20 -26.21
N PRO A 278 -4.81 16.38 -26.75
CA PRO A 278 -5.59 17.36 -26.01
C PRO A 278 -6.96 16.78 -25.67
N LEU A 279 -7.50 17.13 -24.49
CA LEU A 279 -8.84 16.72 -24.10
C LEU A 279 -9.86 17.34 -25.06
N SER A 280 -10.71 16.49 -25.63
CA SER A 280 -11.84 16.86 -26.47
C SER A 280 -13.12 16.24 -25.91
N PRO A 281 -14.32 16.73 -26.29
CA PRO A 281 -15.59 16.18 -25.81
C PRO A 281 -15.70 14.66 -25.97
N GLU A 282 -15.13 14.10 -27.03
CA GLU A 282 -15.15 12.66 -27.33
C GLU A 282 -14.23 11.84 -26.41
N LEU A 283 -13.27 12.49 -25.75
CA LEU A 283 -12.33 11.86 -24.82
C LEU A 283 -12.75 12.00 -23.35
N THR A 284 -13.87 12.69 -23.08
CA THR A 284 -14.38 12.97 -21.73
C THR A 284 -14.55 11.69 -20.91
N ASP A 285 -15.18 10.65 -21.47
CA ASP A 285 -15.43 9.40 -20.75
C ASP A 285 -14.13 8.65 -20.41
N ALA A 286 -13.16 8.65 -21.33
CA ALA A 286 -11.87 8.00 -21.09
C ALA A 286 -11.05 8.76 -20.03
N TRP A 287 -11.07 10.09 -20.08
CA TRP A 287 -10.42 10.93 -19.08
C TRP A 287 -11.05 10.80 -17.69
N LEU A 288 -12.38 10.88 -17.60
CA LEU A 288 -13.11 10.65 -16.33
C LEU A 288 -12.87 9.24 -15.80
N GLY A 289 -12.86 8.23 -16.68
CA GLY A 289 -12.54 6.86 -16.29
C GLY A 289 -11.13 6.73 -15.70
N PHE A 290 -10.14 7.46 -16.24
CA PHE A 290 -8.81 7.55 -15.66
C PHE A 290 -8.82 8.25 -14.31
N LEU A 291 -9.52 9.39 -14.15
CA LEU A 291 -9.63 10.08 -12.86
C LEU A 291 -10.31 9.20 -11.79
N ASP A 292 -11.36 8.49 -12.17
CA ASP A 292 -12.16 7.64 -11.28
C ASP A 292 -11.38 6.42 -10.76
N ARG A 293 -10.43 5.88 -11.56
CA ARG A 293 -9.83 4.55 -11.30
C ARG A 293 -8.33 4.55 -11.11
N GLU A 294 -7.62 5.44 -11.78
CA GLU A 294 -6.16 5.34 -11.95
C GLU A 294 -5.40 6.59 -11.46
N ALA A 295 -5.97 7.79 -11.59
CA ALA A 295 -5.31 9.05 -11.21
C ALA A 295 -5.29 9.29 -9.70
N PHE A 296 -6.37 8.87 -9.01
CA PHE A 296 -6.55 9.10 -7.58
C PHE A 296 -6.80 7.78 -6.82
N PRO A 297 -5.81 6.89 -6.72
CA PRO A 297 -5.95 5.72 -5.87
C PRO A 297 -6.06 6.17 -4.41
N ASP A 298 -7.13 5.74 -3.75
CA ASP A 298 -7.33 5.74 -2.29
C ASP A 298 -7.33 7.09 -1.55
N GLY A 299 -8.54 7.62 -1.26
CA GLY A 299 -8.77 8.54 -0.14
C GLY A 299 -7.99 9.87 -0.16
N HIS A 300 -7.38 10.22 -1.29
CA HIS A 300 -6.62 11.46 -1.43
C HIS A 300 -7.57 12.65 -1.14
N PRO A 301 -7.20 13.62 -0.26
CA PRO A 301 -8.11 14.66 0.23
C PRO A 301 -8.78 15.52 -0.88
N TRP A 302 -8.23 15.45 -2.08
CA TRP A 302 -8.54 16.26 -3.25
C TRP A 302 -9.15 15.42 -4.39
N ALA A 303 -9.24 14.09 -4.24
CA ALA A 303 -9.88 13.22 -5.23
C ALA A 303 -11.34 13.64 -5.46
N GLY A 304 -12.02 14.11 -4.39
CA GLY A 304 -13.35 14.69 -4.47
C GLY A 304 -13.42 16.02 -5.23
N SER A 305 -12.31 16.69 -5.49
CA SER A 305 -12.30 17.94 -6.25
C SER A 305 -12.35 17.73 -7.76
N TYR A 306 -11.94 16.57 -8.28
CA TYR A 306 -11.83 16.28 -9.74
C TYR A 306 -11.07 17.38 -10.52
N CYS A 307 -10.07 18.02 -9.91
CA CYS A 307 -9.36 19.18 -10.47
C CYS A 307 -10.25 20.40 -10.78
N ALA A 308 -11.46 20.47 -10.20
CA ALA A 308 -12.43 21.52 -10.49
C ALA A 308 -12.19 22.83 -9.72
N TYR A 309 -11.39 22.79 -8.64
CA TYR A 309 -11.22 23.94 -7.75
C TYR A 309 -10.59 25.12 -8.47
N ASP A 310 -9.43 24.93 -9.12
CA ASP A 310 -8.71 26.03 -9.76
C ASP A 310 -9.48 26.61 -10.96
N THR A 311 -10.39 25.86 -11.57
CA THR A 311 -11.25 26.29 -12.68
C THR A 311 -12.64 26.76 -12.24
N PHE A 312 -12.95 26.74 -10.94
CA PHE A 312 -14.26 27.13 -10.45
C PHE A 312 -14.47 28.64 -10.67
N PRO A 313 -15.56 29.08 -11.31
CA PRO A 313 -15.77 30.51 -11.58
C PRO A 313 -16.42 31.26 -10.40
N GLY A 314 -16.92 30.54 -9.38
CA GLY A 314 -17.62 31.12 -8.25
C GLY A 314 -16.69 31.46 -7.06
N PRO A 315 -17.23 32.04 -5.98
CA PRO A 315 -16.49 32.30 -4.75
C PRO A 315 -15.88 31.03 -4.13
N ALA A 316 -14.66 31.12 -3.60
CA ALA A 316 -13.92 29.94 -3.11
C ALA A 316 -14.64 29.16 -2.00
N ASP A 317 -15.47 29.84 -1.20
CA ASP A 317 -16.28 29.28 -0.10
C ASP A 317 -17.52 28.50 -0.58
N GLU A 318 -17.95 28.69 -1.83
CA GLU A 318 -19.02 27.88 -2.45
C GLU A 318 -18.52 26.55 -3.02
N PHE A 319 -17.20 26.36 -3.10
CA PHE A 319 -16.61 25.10 -3.54
C PHE A 319 -16.52 24.11 -2.37
N ASP A 320 -17.26 23.01 -2.47
CA ASP A 320 -17.17 21.91 -1.52
C ASP A 320 -16.28 20.79 -2.11
N PRO A 321 -15.03 20.63 -1.63
CA PRO A 321 -14.15 19.57 -2.11
C PRO A 321 -14.59 18.16 -1.67
N SER A 322 -15.49 18.04 -0.69
CA SER A 322 -15.97 16.76 -0.17
C SER A 322 -17.09 16.15 -1.01
N ASP A 323 -17.79 16.95 -1.81
CA ASP A 323 -18.87 16.50 -2.71
C ASP A 323 -18.32 16.02 -4.06
N ALA A 324 -17.68 14.86 -4.03
CA ALA A 324 -17.06 14.20 -5.17
C ALA A 324 -18.03 14.01 -6.36
N ALA A 325 -19.28 13.65 -6.08
CA ALA A 325 -20.28 13.40 -7.11
C ALA A 325 -20.65 14.69 -7.85
N ARG A 326 -20.85 15.80 -7.12
CA ARG A 326 -21.15 17.11 -7.71
C ARG A 326 -19.98 17.66 -8.52
N ASN A 327 -18.76 17.53 -8.01
CA ASN A 327 -17.55 18.01 -8.67
C ASN A 327 -17.25 17.21 -9.94
N ARG A 328 -17.39 15.87 -9.89
CA ARG A 328 -17.28 15.01 -11.07
C ARG A 328 -18.29 15.40 -12.14
N ALA A 329 -19.57 15.56 -11.77
CA ALA A 329 -20.64 15.94 -12.71
C ALA A 329 -20.41 17.34 -13.31
N ARG A 330 -19.83 18.27 -12.54
CA ARG A 330 -19.42 19.60 -13.04
C ARG A 330 -18.33 19.47 -14.10
N MET A 331 -17.27 18.74 -13.80
CA MET A 331 -16.15 18.56 -14.74
C MET A 331 -16.55 17.82 -16.00
N GLN A 332 -17.42 16.82 -15.88
CA GLN A 332 -18.03 16.15 -17.02
C GLN A 332 -18.73 17.15 -17.94
N ARG A 333 -19.64 17.98 -17.41
CA ARG A 333 -20.34 18.99 -18.21
C ARG A 333 -19.38 19.97 -18.88
N LEU A 334 -18.36 20.43 -18.15
CA LEU A 334 -17.37 21.36 -18.70
C LEU A 334 -16.52 20.72 -19.81
N ALA A 335 -16.16 19.44 -19.67
CA ALA A 335 -15.40 18.71 -20.68
C ALA A 335 -16.25 18.42 -21.93
N GLU A 336 -17.53 18.06 -21.75
CA GLU A 336 -18.48 17.84 -22.85
C GLU A 336 -18.70 19.10 -23.70
N VAL A 337 -18.61 20.30 -23.11
CA VAL A 337 -18.67 21.57 -23.85
C VAL A 337 -17.31 22.14 -24.24
N GLY A 338 -16.22 21.40 -24.02
CA GLY A 338 -14.86 21.78 -24.43
C GLY A 338 -14.21 22.91 -23.62
N LEU A 339 -14.68 23.15 -22.39
CA LEU A 339 -14.14 24.18 -21.49
C LEU A 339 -13.04 23.68 -20.56
N VAL A 340 -12.82 22.36 -20.48
CA VAL A 340 -11.67 21.81 -19.73
C VAL A 340 -10.45 21.76 -20.65
N ARG A 341 -9.38 22.44 -20.24
CA ARG A 341 -8.10 22.46 -20.97
C ARG A 341 -7.13 21.45 -20.37
N GLY A 342 -6.41 20.72 -21.20
CA GLY A 342 -5.40 19.77 -20.74
C GLY A 342 -5.12 18.67 -21.76
N TRP A 343 -4.19 17.79 -21.40
CA TRP A 343 -3.72 16.69 -22.23
C TRP A 343 -3.89 15.37 -21.51
N VAL A 344 -4.35 14.37 -22.27
CA VAL A 344 -4.51 13.00 -21.80
C VAL A 344 -3.50 12.12 -22.53
N ALA A 345 -2.75 11.34 -21.75
CA ALA A 345 -1.85 10.33 -22.28
C ALA A 345 -2.62 9.01 -22.44
N PHE A 346 -2.50 8.38 -23.60
CA PHE A 346 -3.11 7.10 -23.90
C PHE A 346 -2.06 6.05 -24.20
N ASP A 347 -2.18 4.91 -23.53
CA ASP A 347 -1.47 3.68 -23.87
C ASP A 347 -2.50 2.65 -24.34
N ARG A 348 -2.38 2.20 -25.59
CA ARG A 348 -3.29 1.22 -26.23
C ARG A 348 -4.78 1.54 -26.07
N GLY A 349 -5.12 2.83 -26.19
CA GLY A 349 -6.51 3.32 -26.11
C GLY A 349 -7.04 3.54 -24.68
N ARG A 350 -6.27 3.19 -23.65
CA ARG A 350 -6.58 3.49 -22.25
C ARG A 350 -5.88 4.76 -21.81
N ALA A 351 -6.59 5.67 -21.13
CA ALA A 351 -5.98 6.85 -20.54
C ALA A 351 -5.10 6.45 -19.36
N VAL A 352 -3.83 6.87 -19.37
CA VAL A 352 -2.79 6.51 -18.39
C VAL A 352 -2.13 7.74 -17.74
N GLY A 353 -2.53 8.94 -18.13
CA GLY A 353 -2.04 10.17 -17.54
C GLY A 353 -2.85 11.39 -17.95
N TRP A 354 -2.75 12.44 -17.14
CA TRP A 354 -3.47 13.71 -17.26
C TRP A 354 -2.55 14.87 -16.92
N CYS A 355 -2.55 15.89 -17.77
CA CYS A 355 -1.92 17.17 -17.51
C CYS A 355 -2.97 18.27 -17.66
N HIS A 356 -3.37 18.88 -16.55
CA HIS A 356 -4.15 20.11 -16.60
C HIS A 356 -3.17 21.25 -16.76
N ALA A 357 -3.16 21.84 -17.95
CA ALA A 357 -2.44 23.07 -18.18
C ALA A 357 -3.30 24.02 -19.01
N THR A 358 -3.28 25.30 -18.64
CA THR A 358 -4.05 26.35 -19.30
C THR A 358 -3.41 27.73 -19.11
N SER A 359 -4.01 28.77 -19.69
CA SER A 359 -3.61 30.16 -19.43
C SER A 359 -3.80 30.52 -17.97
N ARG A 360 -2.83 31.26 -17.41
CA ARG A 360 -2.87 31.77 -16.04
C ARG A 360 -4.19 32.47 -15.68
N VAL A 361 -4.80 33.16 -16.64
CA VAL A 361 -6.05 33.92 -16.41
C VAL A 361 -7.30 33.04 -16.27
N GLU A 362 -7.21 31.76 -16.67
CA GLU A 362 -8.31 30.80 -16.56
C GLU A 362 -8.34 30.09 -15.19
N LEU A 363 -7.41 30.41 -14.28
CA LEU A 363 -7.27 29.78 -12.97
C LEU A 363 -7.50 30.79 -11.82
N PRO A 364 -8.75 31.23 -11.58
CA PRO A 364 -9.06 32.30 -10.62
C PRO A 364 -8.67 32.01 -9.16
N HIS A 365 -8.63 30.74 -8.76
CA HIS A 365 -8.33 30.35 -7.38
C HIS A 365 -6.86 30.03 -7.12
N LEU A 366 -6.03 30.04 -8.16
CA LEU A 366 -4.62 29.72 -8.02
C LEU A 366 -3.89 30.91 -7.38
N LYS A 367 -3.48 30.76 -6.11
CA LYS A 367 -2.82 31.82 -5.34
C LYS A 367 -1.43 32.10 -5.91
N VAL A 368 -1.14 33.35 -6.28
CA VAL A 368 0.19 33.79 -6.72
C VAL A 368 0.62 35.03 -5.96
N PRO A 369 1.92 35.15 -5.61
CA PRO A 369 2.45 36.36 -5.02
C PRO A 369 2.29 37.56 -5.96
N ALA A 370 1.63 38.61 -5.48
CA ALA A 370 1.45 39.87 -6.19
C ALA A 370 2.75 40.71 -6.19
N PRO A 371 2.97 41.59 -7.19
CA PRO A 371 2.08 41.96 -8.30
C PRO A 371 2.35 41.20 -9.61
N LEU A 372 1.29 40.96 -10.40
CA LEU A 372 1.33 40.29 -11.71
C LEU A 372 1.87 41.25 -12.80
N PRO A 373 3.05 41.04 -13.39
CA PRO A 373 3.54 41.85 -14.51
C PRO A 373 2.77 41.57 -15.81
N ALA A 374 2.79 42.48 -16.79
CA ALA A 374 2.09 42.32 -18.08
C ALA A 374 2.43 41.01 -18.84
N ARG A 375 3.58 40.39 -18.54
CA ARG A 375 3.98 39.06 -19.02
C ARG A 375 3.00 37.94 -18.63
N THR A 376 2.23 38.08 -17.55
CA THR A 376 1.31 37.05 -17.05
C THR A 376 0.10 36.79 -17.96
N GLN A 377 -0.18 37.68 -18.93
CA GLN A 377 -1.21 37.42 -19.95
C GLN A 377 -0.78 36.36 -20.99
N ARG A 378 0.52 36.10 -21.08
CA ARG A 378 1.13 35.08 -21.97
C ARG A 378 1.90 34.03 -21.17
N THR A 379 1.48 33.81 -19.92
CA THR A 379 2.00 32.73 -19.07
C THR A 379 1.00 31.59 -19.07
N ALA A 380 1.45 30.42 -19.50
CA ALA A 380 0.74 29.17 -19.33
C ALA A 380 1.09 28.58 -17.96
N VAL A 381 0.16 27.84 -17.38
CA VAL A 381 0.32 27.21 -16.08
C VAL A 381 0.07 25.72 -16.21
N VAL A 382 0.99 24.92 -15.66
CA VAL A 382 0.76 23.51 -15.37
C VAL A 382 0.16 23.41 -13.95
N ALA A 383 -1.15 23.19 -13.88
CA ALA A 383 -1.90 23.17 -12.62
C ALA A 383 -1.86 21.79 -11.95
N CYS A 384 -1.90 20.72 -12.73
CA CYS A 384 -1.66 19.35 -12.25
C CYS A 384 -1.07 18.45 -13.33
N LEU A 385 -0.30 17.46 -12.89
CA LEU A 385 0.31 16.43 -13.71
C LEU A 385 0.23 15.10 -12.96
N VAL A 386 -0.60 14.18 -13.45
CA VAL A 386 -0.89 12.90 -12.81
C VAL A 386 -0.71 11.76 -13.80
N VAL A 387 -0.04 10.69 -13.37
CA VAL A 387 0.21 9.49 -14.19
C VAL A 387 -0.19 8.25 -13.39
N ALA A 388 -0.75 7.24 -14.06
CA ALA A 388 -1.14 5.97 -13.44
C ALA A 388 0.05 5.31 -12.71
N ARG A 389 -0.19 4.75 -11.52
CA ARG A 389 0.83 4.05 -10.71
C ARG A 389 1.43 2.82 -11.41
N ASP A 390 0.60 2.11 -12.17
CA ASP A 390 0.96 0.90 -12.93
C ASP A 390 1.14 1.18 -14.44
N GLY A 391 1.22 2.45 -14.81
CA GLY A 391 1.47 2.89 -16.17
C GLY A 391 2.91 2.62 -16.62
N PRO A 392 3.17 2.59 -17.94
CA PRO A 392 4.52 2.43 -18.48
C PRO A 392 5.50 3.40 -17.79
N GLY A 393 6.46 2.83 -17.05
CA GLY A 393 7.41 3.57 -16.23
C GLY A 393 8.30 4.51 -17.04
N ARG A 394 8.64 5.66 -16.43
CA ARG A 394 9.58 6.71 -16.88
C ARG A 394 9.26 7.31 -18.26
N GLY A 395 8.68 8.52 -18.25
CA GLY A 395 8.59 9.38 -19.44
C GLY A 395 7.18 9.86 -19.83
N VAL A 396 6.11 9.28 -19.29
CA VAL A 396 4.72 9.75 -19.59
C VAL A 396 4.49 11.17 -19.08
N ALA A 397 4.96 11.48 -17.87
CA ALA A 397 4.90 12.82 -17.29
C ALA A 397 5.64 13.84 -18.16
N HIS A 398 6.85 13.50 -18.62
CA HIS A 398 7.63 14.33 -19.56
C HIS A 398 6.88 14.53 -20.88
N ARG A 399 6.35 13.48 -21.51
CA ARG A 399 5.58 13.64 -22.77
C ARG A 399 4.31 14.47 -22.61
N LEU A 400 3.63 14.35 -21.48
CA LEU A 400 2.47 15.19 -21.17
C LEU A 400 2.87 16.66 -21.04
N LEU A 401 3.98 16.92 -20.35
CA LEU A 401 4.54 18.25 -20.18
C LEU A 401 5.02 18.83 -21.51
N ASP A 402 5.79 18.08 -22.29
CA ASP A 402 6.29 18.47 -23.61
C ASP A 402 5.14 18.79 -24.56
N ALA A 403 4.09 17.94 -24.62
CA ALA A 403 2.93 18.19 -25.45
C ALA A 403 2.17 19.47 -25.06
N ALA A 404 2.12 19.80 -23.77
CA ALA A 404 1.53 21.04 -23.27
C ALA A 404 2.42 22.25 -23.64
N VAL A 405 3.72 22.17 -23.35
CA VAL A 405 4.74 23.18 -23.68
C VAL A 405 4.72 23.52 -25.17
N ASP A 406 4.82 22.50 -26.04
CA ASP A 406 4.77 22.64 -27.50
C ASP A 406 3.49 23.32 -27.98
N ALA A 407 2.35 23.03 -27.33
CA ALA A 407 1.08 23.64 -27.68
C ALA A 407 1.01 25.11 -27.26
N PHE A 408 1.55 25.46 -26.09
CA PHE A 408 1.61 26.85 -25.63
C PHE A 408 2.59 27.68 -26.47
N GLU A 409 3.72 27.11 -26.88
CA GLU A 409 4.65 27.77 -27.78
C GLU A 409 3.98 28.10 -29.13
N ARG A 410 3.27 27.13 -29.73
CA ARG A 410 2.48 27.36 -30.95
C ARG A 410 1.35 28.38 -30.79
N GLN A 411 0.83 28.54 -29.57
CA GLN A 411 -0.20 29.53 -29.24
C GLN A 411 0.38 30.92 -28.91
N GLY A 412 1.71 31.08 -28.92
CA GLY A 412 2.38 32.35 -28.69
C GLY A 412 2.47 32.76 -27.22
N PHE A 413 2.45 31.79 -26.30
CA PHE A 413 2.83 32.00 -24.91
C PHE A 413 4.35 32.17 -24.80
N ASN A 414 4.80 32.91 -23.79
CA ASN A 414 6.22 33.25 -23.61
C ASN A 414 6.86 32.46 -22.46
N THR A 415 6.06 31.88 -21.57
CA THR A 415 6.54 31.20 -20.37
C THR A 415 5.53 30.16 -19.91
N VAL A 416 6.02 29.02 -19.43
CA VAL A 416 5.25 28.04 -18.67
C VAL A 416 5.64 28.12 -17.21
N GLU A 417 4.66 28.17 -16.32
CA GLU A 417 4.81 28.24 -14.87
C GLU A 417 4.24 26.99 -14.21
N ALA A 418 4.91 26.49 -13.17
CA ALA A 418 4.43 25.37 -12.35
C ALA A 418 4.75 25.60 -10.87
N TYR A 419 4.15 24.77 -10.00
CA TYR A 419 4.18 24.96 -8.54
C TYR A 419 4.51 23.67 -7.77
N PRO A 420 5.74 23.13 -7.88
CA PRO A 420 6.11 21.92 -7.16
C PRO A 420 6.14 22.15 -5.64
N PRO A 421 5.59 21.24 -4.81
CA PRO A 421 5.62 21.37 -3.36
C PRO A 421 7.02 21.10 -2.81
N ARG A 422 7.31 21.53 -1.56
CA ARG A 422 8.53 21.10 -0.85
C ARG A 422 8.37 19.61 -0.48
N SER A 423 9.28 18.76 -0.97
CA SER A 423 9.14 17.29 -1.01
C SER A 423 8.90 16.62 0.35
N ASP A 424 9.35 17.24 1.44
CA ASP A 424 9.31 16.66 2.78
C ASP A 424 8.04 17.01 3.57
N ASP A 425 7.31 18.05 3.16
CA ASP A 425 6.22 18.64 3.96
C ASP A 425 4.81 18.41 3.39
N SER A 426 4.65 17.92 2.15
CA SER A 426 3.33 17.80 1.52
C SER A 426 3.23 16.71 0.43
N PRO A 427 3.38 15.41 0.77
CA PRO A 427 3.22 14.30 -0.18
C PRO A 427 1.85 14.29 -0.89
N GLU A 428 0.81 14.86 -0.28
CA GLU A 428 -0.53 15.06 -0.86
C GLU A 428 -0.59 16.14 -1.97
N ARG A 429 0.49 16.90 -2.20
CA ARG A 429 0.58 17.91 -3.26
C ARG A 429 1.42 17.46 -4.45
N LEU A 430 1.94 16.23 -4.44
CA LEU A 430 2.78 15.67 -5.51
C LEU A 430 2.05 15.56 -6.86
N TYR A 431 0.72 15.72 -6.91
CA TYR A 431 -0.03 15.88 -8.16
C TYR A 431 0.42 17.11 -8.98
N ARG A 432 1.15 18.05 -8.38
CA ARG A 432 1.75 19.19 -9.09
C ARG A 432 3.12 18.85 -9.70
N GLY A 433 3.67 17.66 -9.49
CA GLY A 433 5.04 17.28 -9.83
C GLY A 433 6.04 17.71 -8.75
N ASP A 434 7.14 16.97 -8.58
CA ASP A 434 8.23 17.36 -7.68
C ASP A 434 9.21 18.33 -8.36
N LEU A 435 10.06 18.99 -7.57
CA LEU A 435 11.00 19.99 -8.08
C LEU A 435 12.02 19.38 -9.06
N VAL A 436 12.55 18.20 -8.74
CA VAL A 436 13.58 17.52 -9.54
C VAL A 436 13.05 17.21 -10.95
N PHE A 437 11.78 16.82 -11.06
CA PHE A 437 11.11 16.61 -12.33
C PHE A 437 11.07 17.89 -13.20
N TYR A 438 10.78 19.05 -12.60
CA TYR A 438 10.73 20.31 -13.36
C TYR A 438 12.12 20.82 -13.73
N GLU A 439 13.12 20.68 -12.85
CA GLU A 439 14.51 21.01 -13.16
C GLU A 439 15.04 20.15 -14.32
N ASP A 440 14.75 18.84 -14.33
CA ASP A 440 15.08 17.93 -15.45
C ASP A 440 14.38 18.34 -16.75
N ALA A 441 13.17 18.89 -16.65
CA ALA A 441 12.40 19.42 -17.79
C ALA A 441 12.80 20.86 -18.20
N GLY A 442 13.87 21.43 -17.64
CA GLY A 442 14.40 22.74 -18.00
C GLY A 442 13.62 23.93 -17.42
N PHE A 443 13.00 23.76 -16.25
CA PHE A 443 12.42 24.87 -15.50
C PHE A 443 13.41 25.37 -14.44
N ASP A 444 13.43 26.68 -14.25
CA ASP A 444 14.23 27.35 -13.22
C ASP A 444 13.33 27.81 -12.06
N VAL A 445 13.84 27.70 -10.83
CA VAL A 445 13.17 28.26 -9.64
C VAL A 445 13.23 29.78 -9.67
N VAL A 446 12.07 30.43 -9.66
CA VAL A 446 11.95 31.90 -9.68
C VAL A 446 11.58 32.46 -8.30
N VAL A 447 10.74 31.73 -7.54
CA VAL A 447 10.35 32.12 -6.18
C VAL A 447 10.33 30.88 -5.29
N GLU A 448 10.89 31.00 -4.09
CA GLU A 448 10.69 30.04 -3.02
C GLU A 448 9.65 30.58 -2.03
N LEU A 449 8.60 29.79 -1.77
CA LEU A 449 7.61 30.09 -0.74
C LEU A 449 7.69 29.04 0.37
N ASP A 450 7.01 29.29 1.48
CA ASP A 450 7.04 28.43 2.66
C ASP A 450 6.54 27.01 2.35
N ASP A 451 5.57 26.85 1.45
CA ASP A 451 4.90 25.57 1.16
C ASP A 451 5.12 25.02 -0.26
N HIS A 452 5.68 25.82 -1.19
CA HIS A 452 5.96 25.39 -2.57
C HIS A 452 7.00 26.28 -3.26
N TYR A 453 7.50 25.84 -4.41
CA TYR A 453 8.31 26.63 -5.33
C TYR A 453 7.46 27.16 -6.46
N VAL A 454 7.85 28.30 -7.04
CA VAL A 454 7.35 28.76 -8.35
C VAL A 454 8.47 28.58 -9.34
N VAL A 455 8.24 27.76 -10.36
CA VAL A 455 9.24 27.43 -11.40
C VAL A 455 8.77 27.88 -12.77
N HIS A 456 9.67 28.43 -13.59
CA HIS A 456 9.39 28.93 -14.94
C HIS A 456 10.25 28.22 -15.98
N ARG A 457 9.67 27.98 -17.15
CA ARG A 457 10.39 27.64 -18.39
C ARG A 457 10.04 28.67 -19.46
N PRO A 458 10.99 29.46 -19.98
CA PRO A 458 10.74 30.38 -21.09
C PRO A 458 10.42 29.60 -22.37
N LEU A 459 9.54 30.16 -23.21
CA LEU A 459 9.17 29.61 -24.52
C LEU A 459 9.63 30.59 -25.61
N GLY A 460 10.28 30.07 -26.66
CA GLY A 460 10.92 30.87 -27.71
C GLY A 460 12.27 31.49 -27.30
N ASP A 461 13.00 32.03 -28.27
CA ASP A 461 14.27 32.73 -28.01
C ASP A 461 14.02 33.95 -27.14
N SER A 462 14.73 34.00 -26.02
CA SER A 462 14.76 35.14 -25.11
C SER A 462 15.49 36.31 -25.77
N ASP A 463 14.74 37.14 -26.50
CA ASP A 463 15.18 38.49 -26.88
C ASP A 463 15.08 39.47 -25.70
#